data_AF-A0A7X3UW09-F1
#
_entry.id   AF-A0A7X3UW09-F1
#
_cell.length_a   1.000
_cell.length_b   1.000
_cell.length_c   1.000
_cell.angle_alpha   90.00
_cell.angle_beta   90.00
_cell.angle_gamma   90.00
#
_symmetry.space_group_name_H-M   'P 1'
#
loop_
_entity.id
_entity.type
_entity.pdbx_description
1 polymer ?
#
loop_
_entity_poly.entity_id
_entity_poly.type
_entity_poly.pdbx_seq_one_letter_code
_entity_poly.pdbx_strand_id
1 'polypeptide(L)'
;MELSAKTLWPLFPLLLLVVVVCLTTALVVVVRRNMDRTTIRIQAGALACYGLAAVTAIASEGGGMSSHVHRPFSILTQVLIVWAIARSWGKQRRSLVVLNVAALAAILGDAALHYLLVR
;
A
#
# COMPACT_ATOMS: atom_id res chain seq x y z
N MET A 1 13.76 -4.70 -26.49
CA MET A 1 12.32 -4.53 -26.22
C MET A 1 12.16 -3.16 -25.59
N GLU A 2 11.70 -2.16 -26.36
CA GLU A 2 11.35 -0.87 -25.77
C GLU A 2 10.10 -1.07 -24.91
N LEU A 3 10.24 -0.92 -23.59
CA LEU A 3 9.11 -0.86 -22.67
C LEU A 3 8.37 0.45 -22.96
N SER A 4 7.39 0.39 -23.86
CA SER A 4 6.59 1.54 -24.22
C SER A 4 5.85 2.04 -22.98
N ALA A 5 6.11 3.29 -22.58
CA ALA A 5 5.50 3.93 -21.43
C ALA A 5 3.96 3.85 -21.43
N LYS A 6 3.35 3.78 -22.63
CA LYS A 6 1.90 3.60 -22.82
C LYS A 6 1.38 2.24 -22.36
N THR A 7 2.20 1.19 -22.43
CA THR A 7 1.83 -0.18 -22.02
C THR A 7 1.94 -0.36 -20.50
N LEU A 8 2.86 0.36 -19.86
CA LEU A 8 3.11 0.28 -18.42
C LEU A 8 2.21 1.20 -17.59
N TRP A 9 1.67 2.27 -18.20
CA TRP A 9 0.75 3.19 -17.54
C TRP A 9 -0.45 2.54 -16.81
N PRO A 10 -1.19 1.58 -17.40
CA PRO A 10 -2.31 0.94 -16.71
C PRO A 10 -1.88 0.07 -15.51
N LEU A 11 -0.59 -0.22 -15.34
CA LEU A 11 -0.09 -0.97 -14.19
C LEU A 11 -0.17 -0.16 -12.90
N PHE A 12 -0.06 1.18 -12.96
CA PHE A 12 -0.19 2.07 -11.79
C PHE A 12 -1.54 1.93 -11.07
N PRO A 13 -2.70 2.16 -11.74
CA PRO A 13 -3.99 2.00 -11.07
C PRO A 13 -4.27 0.56 -10.67
N LEU A 14 -3.71 -0.43 -11.39
CA LEU A 14 -3.83 -1.84 -11.03
C LEU A 14 -3.11 -2.15 -9.71
N LEU A 15 -1.86 -1.70 -9.56
CA LEU A 15 -1.08 -1.86 -8.34
C LEU A 15 -1.76 -1.16 -7.17
N LEU A 16 -2.29 0.06 -7.39
CA LEU A 16 -3.07 0.77 -6.38
C LEU A 16 -4.30 -0.01 -5.95
N LEU A 17 -5.06 -0.55 -6.89
CA LEU A 17 -6.22 -1.39 -6.61
C LEU A 17 -5.84 -2.62 -5.77
N VAL A 18 -4.73 -3.29 -6.12
CA VAL A 18 -4.22 -4.44 -5.36
C VAL A 18 -3.93 -4.03 -3.91
N VAL A 19 -3.26 -2.90 -3.67
CA VAL A 19 -2.98 -2.42 -2.31
C VAL A 19 -4.27 -2.15 -1.54
N VAL A 20 -5.21 -1.40 -2.12
CA VAL A 20 -6.49 -1.07 -1.46
C VAL A 20 -7.27 -2.34 -1.10
N VAL A 21 -7.39 -3.29 -2.03
CA VAL A 21 -8.10 -4.55 -1.80
C VAL A 21 -7.41 -5.37 -0.70
N CYS A 22 -6.08 -5.46 -0.72
CA CYS A 22 -5.32 -6.20 0.28
C CYS A 22 -5.47 -5.61 1.68
N LEU A 23 -5.29 -4.29 1.83
CA LEU A 23 -5.41 -3.59 3.11
C LEU A 23 -6.84 -3.61 3.65
N THR A 24 -7.84 -3.41 2.78
CA THR A 24 -9.26 -3.50 3.16
C THR A 24 -9.61 -4.90 3.62
N THR A 25 -9.19 -5.92 2.88
CA THR A 25 -9.42 -7.33 3.26
C THR A 25 -8.71 -7.67 4.57
N ALA A 26 -7.48 -7.18 4.78
CA ALA A 26 -6.74 -7.36 6.03
C ALA A 26 -7.48 -6.71 7.21
N LEU A 27 -8.03 -5.50 7.02
CA LEU A 27 -8.86 -4.82 8.01
C LEU A 27 -10.13 -5.62 8.34
N VAL A 28 -10.84 -6.12 7.32
CA VAL A 28 -12.01 -6.98 7.51
C VAL A 28 -11.65 -8.25 8.28
N VAL A 29 -10.52 -8.89 7.97
CA VAL A 29 -10.06 -10.10 8.68
C VAL A 29 -9.80 -9.80 10.16
N VAL A 30 -9.14 -8.69 10.50
CA VAL A 30 -8.84 -8.35 11.90
C VAL A 30 -10.08 -7.99 12.70
N VAL A 31 -11.05 -7.33 12.08
CA VAL A 31 -12.33 -6.98 12.72
C VAL A 31 -13.18 -8.24 12.91
N ARG A 32 -13.36 -9.06 11.86
CA ARG A 32 -14.20 -10.27 11.92
C ARG A 32 -13.64 -11.33 12.85
N ARG A 33 -12.32 -11.43 12.99
CA ARG A 33 -11.66 -12.37 13.92
C ARG A 33 -11.47 -11.81 15.32
N ASN A 34 -12.05 -10.64 15.62
CA ASN A 34 -11.97 -9.95 16.91
C ASN A 34 -10.54 -9.91 17.47
N MET A 35 -9.60 -9.55 16.59
CA MET A 35 -8.18 -9.50 16.94
C MET A 35 -7.91 -8.35 17.90
N ASP A 36 -6.74 -8.36 18.53
CA ASP A 36 -6.37 -7.34 19.51
C ASP A 36 -6.45 -5.92 18.93
N ARG A 37 -6.90 -4.95 19.75
CA ARG A 37 -7.12 -3.55 19.36
C ARG A 37 -5.90 -2.92 18.67
N THR A 38 -4.69 -3.31 19.06
CA THR A 38 -3.45 -2.84 18.44
C THR A 38 -3.35 -3.29 16.98
N THR A 39 -3.63 -4.56 16.68
CA THR A 39 -3.60 -5.07 15.30
C THR A 39 -4.66 -4.38 14.43
N ILE A 40 -5.85 -4.11 14.98
CA ILE A 40 -6.90 -3.34 14.29
C ILE A 40 -6.41 -1.93 13.98
N ARG A 41 -5.82 -1.23 14.96
CA ARG A 41 -5.27 0.12 14.77
C ARG A 41 -4.16 0.18 13.73
N ILE A 42 -3.28 -0.82 13.69
CA ILE A 42 -2.20 -0.88 12.69
C ILE A 42 -2.79 -1.04 11.29
N GLN A 43 -3.76 -1.94 11.08
CA GLN A 43 -4.39 -2.14 9.78
C GLN A 43 -5.21 -0.93 9.33
N ALA A 44 -5.99 -0.34 10.25
CA ALA A 44 -6.73 0.88 9.97
C ALA A 44 -5.79 2.05 9.64
N GLY A 45 -4.68 2.18 10.39
CA GLY A 45 -3.64 3.17 10.13
C GLY A 45 -2.97 2.98 8.77
N ALA A 46 -2.64 1.74 8.38
CA ALA A 46 -2.04 1.44 7.09
C ALA A 46 -2.97 1.82 5.93
N LEU A 47 -4.26 1.47 6.04
CA LEU A 47 -5.26 1.84 5.04
C LEU A 47 -5.46 3.36 4.96
N ALA A 48 -5.53 4.05 6.11
CA ALA A 48 -5.68 5.50 6.16
C ALA A 48 -4.46 6.23 5.56
N CYS A 49 -3.23 5.80 5.92
CA CYS A 49 -2.00 6.37 5.38
C CYS A 49 -1.91 6.16 3.87
N TYR A 50 -2.30 4.98 3.38
CA TYR A 50 -2.31 4.71 1.95
C TYR A 50 -3.37 5.55 1.22
N GLY A 51 -4.56 5.70 1.79
CA GLY A 51 -5.60 6.58 1.27
C GLY A 51 -5.13 8.04 1.18
N LEU A 52 -4.44 8.55 2.21
CA LEU A 52 -3.84 9.88 2.18
C LEU A 52 -2.75 10.00 1.10
N ALA A 53 -1.92 8.97 0.92
CA ALA A 53 -0.93 8.94 -0.16
C ALA A 53 -1.61 9.02 -1.54
N ALA A 54 -2.70 8.29 -1.76
CA ALA A 54 -3.46 8.32 -3.00
C ALA A 54 -4.12 9.68 -3.25
N VAL A 55 -4.78 10.26 -2.24
CA VAL A 55 -5.41 11.59 -2.34
C VAL A 55 -4.37 12.68 -2.63
N THR A 56 -3.22 12.63 -1.96
CA THR A 56 -2.14 13.59 -2.18
C THR A 56 -1.45 13.41 -3.54
N ALA A 57 -1.39 12.19 -4.07
CA ALA A 57 -0.93 11.94 -5.44
C ALA A 57 -1.88 12.57 -6.47
N ILE A 58 -3.19 12.32 -6.36
CA ILE A 58 -4.21 12.91 -7.24
C ILE A 58 -4.19 14.45 -7.16
N ALA A 59 -4.10 15.00 -5.95
CA ALA A 59 -4.02 16.45 -5.74
C ALA A 59 -2.74 17.06 -6.31
N SER A 60 -1.64 16.31 -6.33
CA SER A 60 -0.38 16.74 -6.93
C SER A 60 -0.41 16.72 -8.45
N GLU A 61 -1.00 15.68 -9.06
CA GLU A 61 -1.23 15.62 -10.51
C GLU A 61 -2.16 16.73 -11.01
N GLY A 62 -3.12 17.16 -10.17
CA GLY A 62 -3.98 18.30 -10.43
C GLY A 62 -3.32 19.68 -10.30
N GLY A 63 -2.01 19.75 -10.02
CA GLY A 63 -1.26 21.01 -9.87
C GLY A 63 -1.47 21.74 -8.54
N GLY A 64 -2.20 21.15 -7.59
CA GLY A 64 -2.54 21.79 -6.31
C GLY A 64 -1.46 21.67 -5.22
N MET A 65 -0.53 20.71 -5.33
CA MET A 65 0.48 20.43 -4.30
C MET A 65 1.79 19.88 -4.89
N SER A 66 2.91 20.13 -4.19
CA SER A 66 4.23 19.59 -4.54
C SER A 66 4.22 18.05 -4.54
N SER A 67 4.82 17.46 -5.57
CA SER A 67 4.94 16.00 -5.79
C SER A 67 5.72 15.25 -4.70
N HIS A 68 6.23 15.94 -3.69
CA HIS A 68 6.94 15.30 -2.58
C HIS A 68 6.03 14.96 -1.39
N VAL A 69 4.79 15.47 -1.36
CA VAL A 69 3.93 15.34 -0.16
C VAL A 69 3.33 13.93 0.01
N HIS A 70 3.17 13.16 -1.08
CA HIS A 70 2.64 11.78 -0.99
C HIS A 70 3.68 10.75 -0.50
N ARG A 71 4.98 11.05 -0.64
CA ARG A 71 6.09 10.17 -0.24
C ARG A 71 6.11 9.80 1.25
N PRO A 72 6.00 10.75 2.21
CA PRO A 72 5.98 10.40 3.63
C PRO A 72 4.81 9.49 4.00
N PHE A 73 3.64 9.66 3.38
CA PHE A 73 2.48 8.79 3.62
C PHE A 73 2.68 7.37 3.07
N SER A 74 3.32 7.24 1.90
CA SER A 74 3.71 5.94 1.34
C SER A 74 4.72 5.22 2.25
N ILE A 75 5.75 5.93 2.74
CA ILE A 75 6.74 5.37 3.67
C ILE A 75 6.08 4.92 4.97
N LEU A 76 5.20 5.75 5.54
CA LEU A 76 4.47 5.42 6.76
C LEU A 76 3.59 4.19 6.57
N THR A 77 2.93 4.07 5.42
CA THR A 77 2.16 2.87 5.05
C THR A 77 3.03 1.63 5.03
N GLN A 78 4.21 1.68 4.40
CA GLN A 78 5.15 0.56 4.35
C GLN A 78 5.62 0.15 5.75
N VAL A 79 5.95 1.11 6.61
CA VAL A 79 6.34 0.86 8.01
C VAL A 79 5.22 0.14 8.77
N LEU A 80 3.97 0.59 8.62
CA LEU A 80 2.82 -0.05 9.27
C LEU A 80 2.56 -1.46 8.76
N ILE A 81 2.72 -1.70 7.44
CA ILE A 81 2.61 -3.02 6.83
C ILE A 81 3.70 -3.97 7.37
N VAL A 82 4.96 -3.53 7.39
CA VAL A 82 6.08 -4.31 7.93
C VAL A 82 5.86 -4.63 9.40
N TRP A 83 5.38 -3.66 10.19
CA TRP A 83 5.06 -3.89 11.60
C TRP A 83 3.91 -4.90 11.77
N ALA A 84 2.89 -4.83 10.92
CA ALA A 84 1.79 -5.81 10.91
C ALA A 84 2.27 -7.23 10.59
N ILE A 85 3.21 -7.38 9.64
CA ILE A 85 3.83 -8.67 9.30
C ILE A 85 4.61 -9.19 10.49
N ALA A 86 5.51 -8.39 11.07
CA ALA A 86 6.34 -8.78 12.21
C ALA A 86 5.49 -9.22 13.41
N ARG A 87 4.39 -8.52 13.71
CA ARG A 87 3.48 -8.85 14.82
C ARG A 87 2.66 -10.11 14.55
N SER A 88 2.44 -10.45 13.28
CA SER A 88 1.66 -11.62 12.86
C SER A 88 2.53 -12.86 12.64
N TRP A 89 3.84 -12.66 12.54
CA TRP A 89 4.84 -13.71 12.50
C TRP A 89 4.76 -14.56 13.78
N GLY A 90 4.70 -15.89 13.62
CA GLY A 90 4.61 -16.84 14.75
C GLY A 90 3.20 -17.09 15.31
N LYS A 91 2.17 -16.30 14.97
CA LYS A 91 0.79 -16.48 15.51
C LYS A 91 -0.14 -17.33 14.62
N GLN A 92 0.41 -18.11 13.68
CA GLN A 92 -0.34 -18.84 12.63
C GLN A 92 -1.33 -17.97 11.81
N ARG A 93 -1.12 -16.65 11.75
CA ARG A 93 -1.99 -15.69 11.03
C ARG A 93 -1.58 -15.57 9.55
N ARG A 94 -1.46 -16.71 8.84
CA ARG A 94 -0.93 -16.77 7.45
C ARG A 94 -1.69 -15.86 6.49
N SER A 95 -3.02 -15.82 6.56
CA SER A 95 -3.82 -14.96 5.67
C SER A 95 -3.48 -13.47 5.81
N LEU A 96 -3.23 -13.00 7.03
CA LEU A 96 -2.88 -11.60 7.26
C LEU A 96 -1.47 -11.28 6.79
N VAL A 97 -0.53 -12.21 6.97
CA VAL A 97 0.84 -12.07 6.44
C VAL A 97 0.80 -12.00 4.92
N VAL A 98 0.05 -12.88 4.25
CA VAL A 98 -0.07 -12.88 2.77
C VAL A 98 -0.65 -11.57 2.27
N LEU A 99 -1.73 -11.06 2.88
CA LEU A 99 -2.35 -9.79 2.48
C LEU A 99 -1.40 -8.60 2.65
N ASN A 100 -0.68 -8.53 3.78
CA ASN A 100 0.28 -7.45 4.02
C ASN A 100 1.50 -7.55 3.10
N VAL A 101 2.02 -8.77 2.83
CA VAL A 101 3.13 -8.97 1.89
C VAL A 101 2.71 -8.62 0.47
N ALA A 102 1.51 -8.99 0.04
CA ALA A 102 0.97 -8.62 -1.28
C ALA A 102 0.84 -7.10 -1.42
N ALA A 103 0.30 -6.41 -0.41
CA ALA A 103 0.24 -4.96 -0.38
C ALA A 103 1.65 -4.32 -0.45
N LEU A 104 2.60 -4.84 0.32
CA LEU A 104 3.99 -4.34 0.31
C LEU A 104 4.64 -4.52 -1.07
N ALA A 105 4.48 -5.70 -1.68
CA ALA A 105 5.03 -6.00 -3.00
C ALA A 105 4.42 -5.09 -4.08
N ALA A 106 3.13 -4.79 -3.99
CA ALA A 106 2.49 -3.87 -4.92
C ALA A 106 2.99 -2.42 -4.77
N ILE A 107 3.20 -1.94 -3.53
CA ILE A 107 3.79 -0.60 -3.29
C ILE A 107 5.24 -0.53 -3.82
N LEU A 108 6.04 -1.57 -3.60
CA LEU A 108 7.41 -1.61 -4.11
C LEU A 108 7.45 -1.73 -5.64
N GLY A 109 6.51 -2.48 -6.23
CA GLY A 109 6.33 -2.59 -7.67
C GLY A 109 5.97 -1.24 -8.29
N ASP A 110 5.11 -0.46 -7.64
CA ASP A 110 4.75 0.90 -8.07
C ASP A 110 5.97 1.83 -8.06
N ALA A 111 6.78 1.79 -7.00
CA ALA A 111 8.01 2.57 -6.92
C ALA A 111 9.06 2.14 -7.97
N ALA A 112 9.20 0.83 -8.21
CA ALA A 112 10.08 0.30 -9.25
C ALA A 112 9.62 0.71 -10.65
N LEU A 113 8.31 0.73 -10.89
CA LEU A 113 7.73 1.16 -12.16
C LEU A 113 7.97 2.64 -12.42
N HIS A 114 7.80 3.50 -11.40
CA HIS A 114 8.17 4.91 -11.47
C HIS A 114 9.66 5.09 -11.78
N TYR A 115 10.54 4.30 -11.14
CA TYR A 115 11.99 4.37 -11.40
C TYR A 115 12.35 3.95 -12.83
N LEU A 116 11.69 2.91 -13.36
CA LEU A 116 11.93 2.41 -14.72
C LEU A 116 11.40 3.36 -15.81
N LEU A 117 10.31 4.10 -15.55
CA LEU A 117 9.70 5.00 -16.53
C LEU A 117 10.31 6.40 -16.56
N VAL A 118 11.01 6.81 -15.50
CA VAL A 118 11.73 8.10 -15.44
C VAL A 118 13.12 8.01 -16.10
N ARG A 119 13.59 6.80 -16.40
CA ARG A 119 14.89 6.53 -17.02
C ARG A 119 14.77 6.35 -18.53
#